data_AF-X1CY67-F1
#
_entry.id   AF-X1CY67-F1
#
_cell.length_a   1.000
_cell.length_b   1.000
_cell.length_c   1.000
_cell.angle_alpha   90.00
_cell.angle_beta   90.00
_cell.angle_gamma   90.00
#
_symmetry.space_group_name_H-M   'P 1'
#
loop_
_entity.id
_entity.type
_entity.pdbx_description
1 polymer ?
#
loop_
_entity_poly.entity_id
_entity_poly.type
_entity_poly.pdbx_seq_one_letter_code
_entity_poly.pdbx_strand_id
1 'polypeptide(L)'
;PLGKVPWGRCTAKPGKLYLHIFDWPADAKLKVPGVKDQTKKAYLLRQKTLELHVTREDKDMVVIDLPIGQDVKGLEATDTVVVLEINQRQLRS
;
A
#
# COMPACT_ATOMS: atom_id res chain seq x y z
N PRO A 1 9.83 -6.15 7.96
CA PRO A 1 8.80 -6.75 7.08
C PRO A 1 7.45 -6.63 7.79
N LEU A 2 6.37 -6.30 7.08
CA LEU A 2 5.03 -6.38 7.68
C LEU A 2 4.75 -7.85 8.00
N GLY A 3 4.04 -8.12 9.10
CA GLY A 3 3.69 -9.48 9.49
C GLY A 3 2.81 -10.19 8.45
N LYS A 4 2.19 -11.30 8.83
CA LYS A 4 1.25 -12.00 7.95
C LYS A 4 0.04 -11.09 7.66
N VAL A 5 -0.13 -10.67 6.41
CA VAL A 5 -1.28 -9.89 5.94
C VAL A 5 -2.22 -10.78 5.12
N PRO A 6 -3.55 -10.63 5.23
CA PRO A 6 -4.51 -11.54 4.58
C PRO A 6 -4.58 -11.34 3.07
N TRP A 7 -4.30 -10.14 2.58
CA TRP A 7 -4.42 -9.75 1.16
C TRP A 7 -3.17 -10.09 0.33
N GLY A 8 -2.05 -10.44 0.96
CA GLY A 8 -0.85 -10.85 0.22
C GLY A 8 0.46 -10.65 0.98
N ARG A 9 1.39 -9.86 0.42
CA ARG A 9 2.73 -9.67 1.00
C ARG A 9 3.22 -8.24 0.88
N CYS A 10 4.12 -7.86 1.78
CA CYS A 10 4.82 -6.58 1.71
C CYS A 10 6.32 -6.80 1.57
N THR A 11 6.93 -6.11 0.62
CA THR A 11 8.39 -5.92 0.57
C THR A 11 8.72 -4.46 0.83
N ALA A 12 9.93 -4.19 1.32
CA ALA A 12 10.34 -2.84 1.70
C ALA A 12 11.68 -2.49 1.04
N LYS A 13 11.77 -1.25 0.55
CA LYS A 13 13.02 -0.60 0.16
C LYS A 13 13.17 0.69 0.98
N PRO A 14 14.37 1.28 1.04
CA PRO A 14 14.55 2.58 1.67
C PRO A 14 13.55 3.62 1.13
N GLY A 15 12.68 4.13 2.02
CA GLY A 15 11.65 5.13 1.70
C GLY A 15 10.39 4.63 0.96
N LYS A 16 10.29 3.34 0.63
CA LYS A 16 9.15 2.79 -0.13
C LYS A 16 8.75 1.39 0.35
N LEU A 17 7.46 1.15 0.49
CA LEU A 17 6.88 -0.17 0.68
C LEU A 17 6.18 -0.60 -0.60
N TYR A 18 6.33 -1.87 -0.95
CA TYR A 18 5.68 -2.50 -2.10
C TYR A 18 4.71 -3.55 -1.55
N LEU A 19 3.44 -3.29 -1.72
CA LEU A 19 2.33 -4.08 -1.23
C LEU A 19 1.79 -4.90 -2.40
N HIS A 20 2.08 -6.20 -2.39
CA HIS A 20 1.60 -7.15 -3.36
C HIS A 20 0.26 -7.70 -2.89
N ILE A 21 -0.78 -7.35 -3.62
CA ILE A 21 -2.18 -7.73 -3.38
C ILE A 21 -2.47 -8.91 -4.30
N PHE A 22 -2.59 -10.09 -3.69
CA PHE A 22 -3.04 -11.32 -4.36
C PHE A 22 -4.52 -11.56 -4.14
N ASP A 23 -5.02 -11.15 -2.97
CA ASP A 23 -6.42 -11.27 -2.57
C ASP A 23 -6.97 -9.86 -2.36
N TRP A 24 -7.84 -9.43 -3.28
CA TRP A 24 -8.34 -8.06 -3.30
C TRP A 24 -9.46 -7.89 -2.26
N PRO A 25 -9.38 -6.90 -1.36
CA PRO A 25 -10.40 -6.69 -0.35
C PRO A 25 -11.73 -6.26 -1.00
N ALA A 26 -12.84 -6.88 -0.59
CA ALA A 26 -14.18 -6.60 -1.13
C ALA A 26 -14.65 -5.15 -0.90
N ASP A 27 -14.20 -4.55 0.20
CA ASP A 27 -14.45 -3.14 0.56
C ASP A 27 -13.46 -2.16 -0.10
N ALA A 28 -12.55 -2.66 -0.95
CA ALA A 28 -11.51 -1.91 -1.63
C ALA A 28 -10.62 -1.08 -0.68
N LYS A 29 -10.51 -1.50 0.58
CA LYS A 29 -9.65 -0.84 1.58
C LYS A 29 -8.53 -1.77 1.97
N LEU A 30 -7.31 -1.40 1.61
CA LEU A 30 -6.12 -2.16 1.95
C LEU A 30 -5.60 -1.75 3.32
N LYS A 31 -5.79 -2.62 4.31
CA LYS A 31 -5.27 -2.42 5.66
C LYS A 31 -3.81 -2.84 5.73
N VAL A 32 -2.92 -1.88 6.01
CA VAL A 32 -1.47 -2.07 6.05
C VAL A 32 -0.98 -1.83 7.48
N PRO A 33 -0.79 -2.89 8.28
CA PRO A 33 -0.24 -2.77 9.62
C PRO A 33 1.27 -2.53 9.60
N GLY A 34 1.85 -2.05 10.69
CA GLY A 34 3.30 -1.82 10.86
C GLY A 34 3.84 -0.54 10.21
N VAL A 35 2.98 0.36 9.73
CA VAL A 35 3.41 1.63 9.12
C VAL A 35 3.45 2.74 10.18
N LYS A 36 4.60 2.86 10.84
CA LYS A 36 4.86 3.89 11.85
C LYS A 36 5.13 5.25 11.23
N ASP A 37 5.87 5.27 10.13
CA ASP A 37 6.29 6.49 9.46
C ASP A 37 5.12 7.24 8.80
N GLN A 38 5.37 8.51 8.50
CA GLN A 38 4.42 9.34 7.78
C GLN A 38 4.40 8.92 6.30
N THR A 39 3.22 8.53 5.82
CA THR A 39 2.97 8.18 4.42
C THR A 39 2.89 9.46 3.60
N LYS A 40 3.70 9.54 2.55
CA LYS A 40 3.73 10.68 1.63
C LYS A 40 2.70 10.52 0.52
N LYS A 41 2.75 9.39 -0.17
CA LYS A 41 1.91 9.05 -1.32
C LYS A 41 1.71 7.56 -1.40
N ALA A 42 0.57 7.15 -1.92
CA ALA A 42 0.34 5.79 -2.39
C ALA A 42 -0.06 5.83 -3.86
N TYR A 43 0.39 4.87 -4.65
CA TYR A 43 0.04 4.74 -6.06
C TYR A 43 0.20 3.31 -6.53
N LEU A 44 -0.43 2.96 -7.65
CA LEU A 44 -0.22 1.67 -8.29
C LEU A 44 1.12 1.66 -9.03
N LEU A 45 1.88 0.58 -8.91
CA LEU A 45 3.17 0.45 -9.60
C LEU A 45 3.01 0.53 -11.13
N ARG A 46 1.91 0.00 -11.67
CA ARG A 46 1.57 0.06 -13.11
C ARG A 46 1.02 1.43 -13.53
N GLN A 47 0.46 2.21 -12.60
CA GLN A 47 -0.14 3.53 -12.87
C GLN A 47 0.32 4.53 -11.80
N LYS A 48 1.55 5.02 -11.95
CA LYS A 48 2.17 5.95 -10.99
C LYS A 48 1.50 7.33 -10.94
N THR A 49 0.71 7.66 -11.95
CA THR A 49 -0.07 8.90 -12.05
C THR A 49 -1.36 8.84 -11.25
N LEU A 50 -1.82 7.63 -10.88
CA LEU A 50 -3.00 7.45 -10.06
C LEU A 50 -2.60 7.46 -8.58
N GLU A 51 -2.85 8.58 -7.91
CA GLU A 51 -2.63 8.71 -6.47
C GLU A 51 -3.80 8.09 -5.71
N LEU A 52 -3.47 7.22 -4.75
CA LEU A 52 -4.43 6.56 -3.88
C LEU A 52 -4.57 7.32 -2.57
N HIS A 53 -5.79 7.33 -2.04
CA HIS A 53 -6.06 7.92 -0.75
C HIS A 53 -5.50 7.05 0.37
N VAL A 54 -4.80 7.66 1.33
CA VAL A 54 -4.24 6.97 2.48
C VAL A 54 -4.79 7.61 3.75
N THR A 55 -5.52 6.83 4.52
CA THR A 55 -6.06 7.21 5.82
C THR A 55 -5.29 6.51 6.92
N ARG A 56 -4.95 7.22 7.99
CA ARG A 56 -4.33 6.60 9.17
C ARG A 56 -5.40 6.28 10.18
N GLU A 57 -5.63 4.99 10.41
CA GLU A 57 -6.57 4.50 11.44
C GLU A 57 -5.89 4.45 12.81
N ASP A 58 -4.64 3.97 12.90
CA ASP A 58 -3.94 3.77 14.17
C ASP A 58 -2.50 4.27 14.18
N LYS A 59 -1.85 4.20 15.36
CA LYS A 59 -0.41 4.48 15.54
C LYS A 59 0.49 3.63 14.65
N ASP A 60 0.05 2.44 14.25
CA ASP A 60 0.81 1.50 13.43
C ASP A 60 0.01 0.97 12.23
N MET A 61 -1.21 1.46 11.97
CA MET A 61 -2.05 0.97 10.87
C MET A 61 -2.47 2.12 9.95
N VAL A 62 -2.24 1.90 8.66
CA VAL A 62 -2.76 2.77 7.60
C VAL A 62 -3.70 1.97 6.72
N VAL A 63 -4.69 2.65 6.15
CA VAL A 63 -5.65 2.12 5.22
C VAL A 63 -5.49 2.87 3.92
N ILE A 64 -5.35 2.13 2.83
CA ILE A 64 -5.22 2.69 1.49
C ILE A 64 -6.50 2.36 0.74
N ASP A 65 -7.20 3.37 0.25
CA ASP A 65 -8.35 3.15 -0.64
C ASP A 65 -7.83 2.73 -2.02
N LEU A 66 -8.17 1.51 -2.39
CA LEU A 66 -7.86 0.93 -3.68
C LEU A 66 -8.86 1.46 -4.72
N PRO A 67 -8.42 1.64 -5.97
CA PRO A 67 -9.33 2.07 -7.02
C PRO A 67 -10.36 0.97 -7.29
N ILE A 68 -11.61 1.37 -7.54
CA ILE A 68 -12.72 0.48 -7.91
C ILE A 68 -13.27 0.88 -9.28
N GLY A 69 -13.74 -0.08 -10.06
CA GLY A 69 -14.36 0.19 -11.37
C GLY A 69 -13.42 0.02 -12.57
N GLN A 70 -13.51 0.93 -13.56
CA GLN A 70 -12.81 0.78 -14.85
C GLN A 70 -11.28 0.80 -14.74
N ASP A 71 -10.73 1.48 -13.73
CA ASP A 71 -9.28 1.54 -13.48
C ASP A 71 -8.67 0.17 -13.16
N VAL A 72 -9.47 -0.76 -12.64
CA VAL A 72 -9.05 -2.13 -12.25
C VAL A 72 -9.34 -3.16 -13.35
N LYS A 73 -10.13 -2.80 -14.37
CA LYS A 73 -10.56 -3.73 -15.44
C LYS A 73 -9.41 -4.20 -16.35
N GLY A 74 -8.25 -3.54 -16.26
CA GLY A 74 -6.99 -3.96 -16.90
C GLY A 74 -5.94 -4.52 -15.92
N LEU A 75 -6.27 -4.58 -14.63
CA LEU A 75 -5.48 -5.16 -13.55
C LEU A 75 -6.06 -6.54 -13.18
N GLU A 76 -6.32 -7.38 -14.18
CA GLU A 76 -6.53 -8.83 -13.97
C GLU A 76 -5.19 -9.55 -13.70
N ALA A 77 -4.25 -8.86 -13.06
CA ALA A 77 -2.98 -9.41 -12.68
C ALA A 77 -3.14 -10.03 -11.30
N THR A 78 -2.85 -11.33 -11.20
CA THR A 78 -2.79 -12.08 -9.95
C THR A 78 -1.92 -11.38 -8.88
N ASP A 79 -1.00 -10.49 -9.29
CA ASP A 79 -0.18 -9.64 -8.41
C ASP A 79 -0.38 -8.15 -8.75
N THR A 80 -1.24 -7.47 -7.98
CA THR A 80 -1.32 -6.01 -8.03
C THR A 80 -0.37 -5.40 -7.00
N VAL A 81 0.53 -4.52 -7.45
CA VAL A 81 1.50 -3.88 -6.57
C VAL A 81 1.12 -2.43 -6.31
N VAL A 82 0.82 -2.11 -5.06
CA VAL A 82 0.70 -0.73 -4.56
C VAL A 82 2.05 -0.31 -3.98
N VAL A 83 2.53 0.86 -4.36
CA VAL A 83 3.72 1.48 -3.79
C VAL A 83 3.26 2.52 -2.78
N LEU A 84 3.71 2.37 -1.55
CA LEU A 84 3.51 3.34 -0.48
C LEU A 84 4.84 4.02 -0.18
N GLU A 85 4.93 5.31 -0.45
CA GLU A 85 6.09 6.12 -0.12
C GLU A 85 6.00 6.59 1.32
N ILE A 86 7.01 6.27 2.11
CA ILE A 86 7.09 6.63 3.52
C ILE A 86 8.30 7.54 3.74
N ASN A 87 8.14 8.55 4.59
CA ASN A 87 9.27 9.31 5.07
C ASN A 87 10.13 8.38 5.92
N GLN A 88 11.30 7.96 5.42
CA GLN A 88 12.30 7.39 6.31
C GLN A 88 12.72 8.48 7.28
N ARG A 89 12.24 8.38 8.53
CA ARG A 89 12.95 9.01 9.62
C ARG A 89 14.30 8.31 9.67
N GLN A 90 15.32 8.96 9.10
CA GLN A 90 16.71 8.64 9.38
C GLN A 90 16.81 8.55 10.90
N LEU A 91 16.98 7.33 11.42
CA LEU A 91 17.46 7.13 12.77
C LEU A 91 18.89 7.67 12.74
N ARG A 92 19.01 8.98 12.96
CA ARG A 92 20.28 9.60 13.34
C ARG A 92 20.59 9.05 14.72
N SER A 93 21.38 7.98 14.77
CA SER A 93 22.24 7.67 15.90
C SER A 93 23.45 8.59 15.84
#